data_AF-A0A179HNE9-F1
#
_entry.id   AF-A0A179HNE9-F1
#
_cell.length_a   1.000
_cell.length_b   1.000
_cell.length_c   1.000
_cell.angle_alpha   90.00
_cell.angle_beta   90.00
_cell.angle_gamma   90.00
#
_symmetry.space_group_name_H-M   'P 1'
#
loop_
_entity.id
_entity.type
_entity.pdbx_description
1 polymer ?
#
loop_
_entity_poly.entity_id
_entity_poly.type
_entity_poly.pdbx_seq_one_letter_code
_entity_poly.pdbx_strand_id
1 'polypeptide(L)'
;MSGLLSYVPIANRLVGTGSRQQAIHLPPVEIHQIETNPGRRARCLKHLLKANHVNYSIVYNHLRSVNQTSHLLSTAYLLGADETKLNDLYEVGIKHLEPWTPSPAEVADLDWQDFLGEREYQRAYVDFFEDKLAMDFAYNWKQQLQHFLFSGDMPLCYSLIGDGTK
;
A
#
# COMPACT_ATOMS: atom_id res chain seq x y z
N MET A 1 15.68 74.92 22.18
CA MET A 1 16.77 73.92 22.05
C MET A 1 16.30 72.64 22.74
N SER A 2 16.24 71.54 21.99
CA SER A 2 16.07 70.14 22.45
C SER A 2 14.71 69.76 23.06
N GLY A 3 14.03 68.67 22.70
CA GLY A 3 14.27 67.60 21.74
C GLY A 3 13.07 66.66 21.76
N LEU A 4 12.67 66.14 20.59
CA LEU A 4 11.59 65.17 20.41
C LEU A 4 11.98 63.82 21.01
N LEU A 5 11.29 63.36 22.05
CA LEU A 5 11.33 61.96 22.47
C LEU A 5 10.27 61.20 21.69
N SER A 6 10.74 60.42 20.72
CA SER A 6 9.96 59.50 19.90
C SER A 6 9.30 58.43 20.77
N TYR A 7 7.96 58.43 20.79
CA TYR A 7 7.18 57.29 21.26
C TYR A 7 7.25 56.21 20.19
N VAL A 8 8.07 55.18 20.42
CA VAL A 8 8.09 53.96 19.61
C VAL A 8 7.10 52.99 20.27
N PRO A 9 5.88 52.81 19.72
CA PRO A 9 5.05 51.71 20.19
C PRO A 9 5.75 50.41 19.79
N ILE A 10 5.98 49.54 20.77
CA ILE A 10 6.46 48.18 20.57
C ILE A 10 5.40 47.43 19.76
N ALA A 11 5.48 47.56 18.44
CA ALA A 11 4.78 46.72 17.48
C ALA A 11 5.49 45.37 17.43
N ASN A 12 5.27 44.51 18.44
CA ASN A 12 5.60 43.09 18.32
C ASN A 12 4.83 42.20 19.31
N ARG A 13 3.51 42.39 19.36
CA ARG A 13 2.59 41.34 19.78
C ARG A 13 1.61 41.06 18.66
N LEU A 14 2.10 40.38 17.63
CA LEU A 14 1.27 39.43 16.92
C LEU A 14 0.99 38.29 17.91
N VAL A 15 -0.02 38.50 18.77
CA VAL A 15 -0.72 37.39 19.39
C VAL A 15 -1.36 36.66 18.22
N GLY A 16 -0.66 35.65 17.70
CA GLY A 16 -1.29 34.65 16.86
C GLY A 16 -2.50 34.17 17.64
N THR A 17 -3.69 34.57 17.19
CA THR A 17 -4.94 34.01 17.66
C THR A 17 -4.75 32.51 17.53
N GLY A 18 -4.71 31.82 18.67
CA GLY A 18 -4.56 30.38 18.70
C GLY A 18 -5.72 29.79 17.92
N SER A 19 -5.51 29.51 16.64
CA SER A 19 -6.38 28.66 15.86
C SER A 19 -6.26 27.30 16.55
N ARG A 20 -7.21 27.05 17.46
CA ARG A 20 -7.42 25.73 18.03
C ARG A 20 -7.60 24.83 16.82
N GLN A 21 -6.59 24.00 16.51
CA GLN A 21 -6.65 23.08 15.40
C GLN A 21 -7.91 22.25 15.60
N GLN A 22 -8.95 22.57 14.83
CA GLN A 22 -10.23 21.94 14.96
C GLN A 22 -10.12 20.65 14.20
N ALA A 23 -9.98 19.54 14.92
CA ALA A 23 -9.88 18.22 14.31
C ALA A 23 -11.12 18.01 13.43
N ILE A 24 -10.91 17.71 12.15
CA ILE A 24 -11.98 17.36 11.23
C ILE A 24 -12.45 15.96 11.62
N HIS A 25 -13.67 15.85 12.12
CA HIS A 25 -14.27 14.55 12.41
C HIS A 25 -14.73 13.91 11.11
N LEU A 26 -13.89 13.02 10.58
CA LEU A 26 -14.21 12.20 9.41
C LEU A 26 -14.83 10.87 9.90
N PRO A 27 -16.07 10.54 9.51
CA PRO A 27 -16.64 9.24 9.85
C PRO A 27 -15.83 8.12 9.15
N PRO A 28 -15.72 6.93 9.76
CA PRO A 28 -15.07 5.79 9.11
C PRO A 28 -15.83 5.40 7.84
N VAL A 29 -15.09 5.06 6.80
CA VAL A 29 -15.65 4.53 5.55
C VAL A 29 -16.12 3.09 5.76
N GLU A 30 -17.15 2.68 5.03
CA GLU A 30 -17.64 1.29 5.03
C GLU A 30 -16.51 0.31 4.71
N ILE A 31 -16.38 -0.74 5.53
CA ILE A 31 -15.45 -1.85 5.27
C ILE A 31 -16.21 -2.94 4.53
N HIS A 32 -15.92 -3.12 3.24
CA HIS A 32 -16.54 -4.16 2.44
C HIS A 32 -15.86 -5.52 2.69
N GLN A 33 -16.59 -6.45 3.31
CA GLN A 33 -16.11 -7.81 3.62
C GLN A 33 -16.17 -8.73 2.39
N ILE A 34 -15.36 -8.44 1.36
CA ILE A 34 -15.40 -9.14 0.06
C ILE A 34 -15.12 -10.64 0.21
N GLU A 35 -14.24 -11.03 1.12
CA GLU A 35 -13.81 -12.43 1.29
C GLU A 35 -14.95 -13.38 1.68
N THR A 36 -15.90 -12.91 2.50
CA THR A 36 -17.00 -13.70 3.05
C THR A 36 -18.36 -13.36 2.45
N ASN A 37 -18.43 -12.38 1.54
CA ASN A 37 -19.69 -11.91 0.96
C ASN A 37 -20.25 -12.92 -0.06
N PRO A 38 -21.48 -13.45 0.14
CA PRO A 38 -22.09 -14.42 -0.75
C PRO A 38 -22.73 -13.80 -2.00
N GLY A 39 -22.61 -12.49 -2.22
CA GLY A 39 -23.09 -11.81 -3.43
C GLY A 39 -22.28 -12.23 -4.66
N ARG A 40 -22.97 -12.44 -5.79
CA ARG A 40 -22.33 -12.82 -7.07
C ARG A 40 -21.22 -11.84 -7.46
N ARG A 41 -21.50 -10.54 -7.38
CA ARG A 41 -20.52 -9.47 -7.64
C ARG A 41 -19.28 -9.53 -6.75
N ALA A 42 -19.46 -9.73 -5.45
CA ALA A 42 -18.33 -9.82 -4.51
C ALA A 42 -17.48 -11.06 -4.78
N ARG A 43 -18.12 -12.20 -5.07
CA ARG A 43 -17.40 -13.41 -5.50
C ARG A 43 -16.65 -13.20 -6.80
N CYS A 44 -17.25 -12.54 -7.79
CA CYS A 44 -16.60 -12.22 -9.05
C CYS A 44 -15.33 -11.38 -8.81
N LEU A 45 -15.43 -10.28 -8.05
CA LEU A 45 -14.27 -9.47 -7.67
C LEU A 45 -13.18 -10.32 -7.00
N LYS A 46 -13.54 -11.14 -6.00
CA LYS A 46 -12.61 -12.04 -5.32
C LYS A 46 -11.88 -12.98 -6.29
N HIS A 47 -12.61 -13.58 -7.24
CA HIS A 47 -12.00 -14.49 -8.22
C HIS A 47 -11.03 -13.76 -9.15
N LEU A 48 -11.40 -12.57 -9.63
CA LEU A 48 -10.54 -11.78 -10.53
C LEU A 48 -9.29 -11.26 -9.81
N LEU A 49 -9.41 -10.83 -8.54
CA LEU A 49 -8.26 -10.43 -7.73
C LEU A 49 -7.30 -11.60 -7.51
N LYS A 50 -7.82 -12.79 -7.20
CA LYS A 50 -7.01 -14.01 -7.07
C LYS A 50 -6.36 -14.41 -8.39
N ALA A 51 -7.10 -14.35 -9.50
CA ALA A 51 -6.55 -14.64 -10.82
C ALA A 51 -5.43 -13.66 -11.19
N ASN A 52 -5.59 -12.37 -10.88
CA ASN A 52 -4.53 -11.38 -11.09
C ASN A 52 -3.28 -11.73 -10.27
N HIS A 53 -3.45 -11.98 -8.97
CA HIS A 53 -2.36 -12.29 -8.03
C HIS A 53 -1.60 -13.57 -8.40
N VAL A 54 -2.30 -14.60 -8.85
CA VAL A 54 -1.69 -15.89 -9.22
C VAL A 54 -0.94 -15.81 -10.55
N ASN A 55 -1.43 -15.02 -11.50
CA ASN A 55 -0.89 -15.06 -12.87
C ASN A 55 0.13 -13.96 -13.18
N TYR A 56 0.00 -12.77 -12.59
CA TYR A 56 0.73 -11.59 -13.04
C TYR A 56 1.60 -10.98 -11.95
N SER A 57 2.79 -10.54 -12.37
CA SER A 57 3.76 -9.84 -11.54
C SER A 57 3.23 -8.51 -10.98
N ILE A 58 3.75 -8.09 -9.82
CA ILE A 58 3.38 -6.81 -9.18
C ILE A 58 4.03 -5.65 -9.93
N VAL A 59 5.30 -5.79 -10.29
CA VAL A 59 6.06 -4.78 -11.03
C VAL A 59 6.66 -5.40 -12.28
N TYR A 60 6.48 -4.73 -13.41
CA TYR A 60 6.84 -5.21 -14.74
C TYR A 60 7.57 -4.11 -15.53
N ASN A 61 8.02 -4.41 -16.75
CA ASN A 61 8.73 -3.46 -17.62
C ASN A 61 9.94 -2.81 -16.91
N HIS A 62 10.83 -3.63 -16.33
CA HIS A 62 12.04 -3.19 -15.62
C HIS A 62 11.79 -2.15 -14.51
N LEU A 63 10.84 -2.43 -13.62
CA LEU A 63 10.45 -1.55 -12.50
C LEU A 63 9.79 -0.22 -12.90
N ARG A 64 9.44 -0.03 -14.18
CA ARG A 64 8.84 1.21 -14.67
C ARG A 64 7.32 1.22 -14.57
N SER A 65 6.70 0.08 -14.32
CA SER A 65 5.25 -0.05 -14.33
C SER A 65 4.78 -1.03 -13.25
N VAL A 66 3.65 -0.70 -12.62
CA VAL A 66 3.05 -1.47 -11.52
C VAL A 66 1.71 -2.02 -11.99
N ASN A 67 1.39 -3.24 -11.62
CA ASN A 67 0.10 -3.86 -11.88
C ASN A 67 -1.01 -3.09 -11.14
N GLN A 68 -1.84 -2.36 -11.88
CA GLN A 68 -2.96 -1.57 -11.36
C GLN A 68 -4.30 -2.30 -11.40
N THR A 69 -4.34 -3.56 -11.85
CA THR A 69 -5.59 -4.29 -12.07
C THR A 69 -6.39 -4.46 -10.78
N SER A 70 -5.71 -4.68 -9.65
CA SER A 70 -6.36 -4.74 -8.32
C SER A 70 -7.07 -3.43 -7.96
N HIS A 71 -6.41 -2.29 -8.19
CA HIS A 71 -6.97 -0.96 -7.98
C HIS A 71 -8.14 -0.68 -8.93
N LEU A 72 -7.99 -1.02 -10.21
CA LEU A 72 -9.03 -0.87 -11.22
C LEU A 72 -10.30 -1.62 -10.84
N LEU A 73 -10.18 -2.92 -10.52
CA LEU A 73 -11.31 -3.77 -10.18
C LEU A 73 -11.98 -3.34 -8.87
N SER A 74 -11.19 -3.00 -7.85
CA SER A 74 -11.71 -2.54 -6.56
C SER A 74 -12.47 -1.22 -6.72
N THR A 75 -11.92 -0.28 -7.49
CA THR A 75 -12.57 1.02 -7.76
C THR A 75 -13.87 0.81 -8.53
N ALA A 76 -13.86 0.01 -9.60
CA ALA A 76 -15.05 -0.27 -10.39
C ALA A 76 -16.15 -0.93 -9.55
N TYR A 77 -15.79 -1.89 -8.68
CA TYR A 77 -16.72 -2.53 -7.75
C TYR A 77 -17.40 -1.51 -6.82
N LEU A 78 -16.62 -0.63 -6.20
CA LEU A 78 -17.12 0.43 -5.32
C LEU A 78 -18.05 1.40 -6.07
N LEU A 79 -17.77 1.68 -7.34
CA LEU A 79 -18.57 2.54 -8.21
C LEU A 79 -19.82 1.85 -8.79
N GLY A 80 -20.10 0.60 -8.43
CA GLY A 80 -21.33 -0.07 -8.87
C GLY A 80 -21.20 -0.95 -10.11
N ALA A 81 -19.99 -1.27 -10.58
CA ALA A 81 -19.81 -2.21 -11.69
C ALA A 81 -20.47 -3.57 -11.36
N ASP A 82 -21.08 -4.20 -12.36
CA ASP A 82 -21.60 -5.56 -12.26
C ASP A 82 -20.53 -6.58 -12.66
N GLU A 83 -20.86 -7.87 -12.62
CA GLU A 83 -19.94 -8.95 -12.95
C GLU A 83 -19.42 -8.84 -14.39
N THR A 84 -20.28 -8.48 -15.34
CA THR A 84 -19.88 -8.33 -16.75
C THR A 84 -18.81 -7.25 -16.90
N LYS A 85 -19.06 -6.05 -16.35
CA LYS A 85 -18.10 -4.94 -16.39
C LYS A 85 -16.79 -5.28 -15.67
N LEU A 86 -16.85 -6.03 -14.56
CA LEU A 86 -15.64 -6.45 -13.85
C LEU A 86 -14.79 -7.40 -14.70
N ASN A 87 -15.40 -8.36 -15.40
CA ASN A 87 -14.67 -9.22 -16.33
C ASN A 87 -14.10 -8.44 -17.51
N ASP A 88 -14.87 -7.55 -18.12
CA ASP A 88 -14.40 -6.72 -19.24
C ASP A 88 -13.19 -5.86 -18.84
N LEU A 89 -13.24 -5.26 -17.65
CA LEU A 89 -12.12 -4.47 -17.10
C LEU A 89 -10.90 -5.34 -16.79
N TYR A 90 -11.11 -6.56 -16.28
CA TYR A 90 -10.03 -7.50 -16.05
C TYR A 90 -9.33 -7.87 -17.36
N GLU A 91 -10.09 -8.26 -18.38
CA GLU A 91 -9.56 -8.61 -19.71
C GLU A 91 -8.79 -7.46 -20.35
N VAL A 92 -9.18 -6.21 -20.11
CA VAL A 92 -8.42 -5.04 -20.56
C VAL A 92 -7.16 -4.83 -19.71
N GLY A 93 -7.29 -4.92 -18.38
CA GLY A 93 -6.21 -4.66 -17.43
C GLY A 93 -5.02 -5.61 -17.58
N ILE A 94 -5.26 -6.87 -17.95
CA ILE A 94 -4.21 -7.89 -18.04
C ILE A 94 -3.43 -7.90 -19.35
N LYS A 95 -3.88 -7.20 -20.41
CA LYS A 95 -3.28 -7.27 -21.77
C LYS A 95 -1.80 -6.92 -21.83
N HIS A 96 -1.33 -6.08 -20.91
CA HIS A 96 0.03 -5.56 -20.90
C HIS A 96 0.84 -6.03 -19.69
N LEU A 97 0.26 -6.89 -18.86
CA LEU A 97 0.94 -7.39 -17.67
C LEU A 97 1.88 -8.54 -18.03
N GLU A 98 3.00 -8.57 -17.34
CA GLU A 98 3.95 -9.67 -17.42
C GLU A 98 3.55 -10.75 -16.40
N PRO A 99 3.55 -12.04 -16.80
CA PRO A 99 3.35 -13.12 -15.86
C PRO A 99 4.49 -13.19 -14.83
N TRP A 100 4.33 -14.00 -13.78
CA TRP A 100 5.41 -14.24 -12.84
C TRP A 100 6.62 -14.89 -13.52
N THR A 101 7.80 -14.31 -13.27
CA THR A 101 9.09 -14.96 -13.53
C THR A 101 9.51 -15.69 -12.26
N PRO A 102 9.93 -16.97 -12.33
CA PRO A 102 10.50 -17.67 -11.19
C PRO A 102 11.67 -16.88 -10.60
N SER A 103 11.78 -16.91 -9.27
CA SER A 103 12.87 -16.25 -8.57
C SER A 103 14.18 -17.06 -8.70
N PRO A 104 15.36 -16.42 -8.72
CA PRO A 104 16.65 -17.13 -8.75
C PRO A 104 16.86 -18.04 -7.53
N ALA A 105 16.32 -17.67 -6.38
CA ALA A 105 16.38 -18.43 -5.14
C ALA A 105 15.18 -18.10 -4.24
N GLU A 106 14.96 -18.92 -3.22
CA GLU A 106 13.96 -18.66 -2.19
C GLU A 106 14.44 -17.53 -1.26
N VAL A 107 13.48 -16.80 -0.70
CA VAL A 107 13.70 -15.78 0.34
C VAL A 107 13.36 -16.41 1.68
N ALA A 108 14.28 -16.37 2.65
CA ALA A 108 14.10 -17.00 3.96
C ALA A 108 14.27 -15.99 5.11
N ASP A 109 13.92 -16.41 6.33
CA ASP A 109 13.96 -15.53 7.52
C ASP A 109 15.33 -14.90 7.80
N LEU A 110 16.40 -15.58 7.43
CA LEU A 110 17.77 -15.15 7.74
C LEU A 110 18.29 -14.09 6.77
N ASP A 111 17.79 -14.06 5.53
CA ASP A 111 18.37 -13.31 4.42
C ASP A 111 17.35 -12.47 3.63
N TRP A 112 16.09 -12.44 4.04
CA TRP A 112 15.06 -11.70 3.30
C TRP A 112 15.32 -10.20 3.18
N GLN A 113 16.12 -9.59 4.06
CA GLN A 113 16.46 -8.17 3.94
C GLN A 113 17.55 -7.91 2.90
N ASP A 114 18.36 -8.92 2.57
CA ASP A 114 19.49 -8.79 1.65
C ASP A 114 19.02 -8.61 0.21
N PHE A 115 17.88 -9.20 -0.14
CA PHE A 115 17.28 -9.13 -1.48
C PHE A 115 16.29 -7.98 -1.65
N LEU A 116 16.20 -7.03 -0.72
CA LEU A 116 15.22 -5.93 -0.81
C LEU A 116 15.54 -5.02 -1.99
N GLY A 117 14.54 -4.78 -2.84
CA GLY A 117 14.69 -3.99 -4.06
C GLY A 117 15.16 -4.79 -5.27
N GLU A 118 15.60 -6.04 -5.09
CA GLU A 118 16.00 -6.91 -6.19
C GLU A 118 14.76 -7.46 -6.92
N ARG A 119 14.51 -6.94 -8.14
CA ARG A 119 13.30 -7.25 -8.91
C ARG A 119 13.08 -8.74 -9.15
N GLU A 120 14.17 -9.49 -9.33
CA GLU A 120 14.16 -10.92 -9.62
C GLU A 120 13.61 -11.75 -8.45
N TYR A 121 13.56 -11.16 -7.24
CA TYR A 121 13.04 -11.79 -6.04
C TYR A 121 11.56 -11.50 -5.77
N GLN A 122 10.87 -10.71 -6.61
CA GLN A 122 9.47 -10.34 -6.35
C GLN A 122 8.54 -11.55 -6.14
N ARG A 123 8.75 -12.66 -6.89
CA ARG A 123 7.94 -13.88 -6.73
C ARG A 123 8.26 -14.57 -5.40
N ALA A 124 9.55 -14.70 -5.06
CA ALA A 124 9.96 -15.28 -3.80
C ALA A 124 9.45 -14.48 -2.58
N TYR A 125 9.34 -13.14 -2.68
CA TYR A 125 8.70 -12.35 -1.64
C TYR A 125 7.21 -12.63 -1.49
N VAL A 126 6.49 -12.87 -2.59
CA VAL A 126 5.09 -13.29 -2.50
C VAL A 126 5.00 -14.60 -1.73
N ASP A 127 5.81 -15.60 -2.11
CA ASP A 127 5.85 -16.90 -1.43
C ASP A 127 6.20 -16.75 0.05
N PHE A 128 7.27 -16.01 0.36
CA PHE A 128 7.71 -15.72 1.72
C PHE A 128 6.61 -15.09 2.58
N PHE A 129 5.94 -14.04 2.09
CA PHE A 129 4.90 -13.38 2.87
C PHE A 129 3.62 -14.22 2.96
N GLU A 130 3.28 -15.03 1.96
CA GLU A 130 2.16 -15.97 2.03
C GLU A 130 2.41 -17.06 3.08
N ASP A 131 3.61 -17.63 3.11
CA ASP A 131 4.01 -18.63 4.10
C ASP A 131 4.01 -18.04 5.50
N LYS A 132 4.58 -16.84 5.68
CA LYS A 132 4.58 -16.13 6.96
C LYS A 132 3.17 -15.85 7.45
N LEU A 133 2.29 -15.39 6.56
CA LEU A 133 0.90 -15.10 6.89
C LEU A 133 0.18 -16.35 7.43
N ALA A 134 0.43 -17.51 6.81
CA ALA A 134 -0.18 -18.77 7.20
C ALA A 134 0.45 -19.37 8.48
N MET A 135 1.78 -19.48 8.52
CA MET A 135 2.51 -20.22 9.56
C MET A 135 2.65 -19.44 10.86
N ASP A 136 2.95 -18.14 10.77
CA ASP A 136 3.35 -17.35 11.94
C ASP A 136 2.24 -16.42 12.44
N PHE A 137 1.31 -16.03 11.56
CA PHE A 137 0.27 -15.04 11.86
C PHE A 137 -1.16 -15.57 11.77
N ALA A 138 -1.39 -16.85 11.49
CA ALA A 138 -2.73 -17.47 11.41
C ALA A 138 -3.72 -16.66 10.56
N TYR A 139 -3.28 -16.18 9.39
CA TYR A 139 -4.02 -15.31 8.46
C TYR A 139 -4.36 -13.91 8.99
N ASN A 140 -3.71 -13.45 10.06
CA ASN A 140 -3.83 -12.08 10.56
C ASN A 140 -2.83 -11.13 9.87
N TRP A 141 -3.22 -10.60 8.70
CA TRP A 141 -2.38 -9.69 7.93
C TRP A 141 -1.98 -8.42 8.69
N LYS A 142 -2.78 -7.95 9.65
CA LYS A 142 -2.46 -6.75 10.44
C LYS A 142 -1.27 -7.01 11.37
N GLN A 143 -1.21 -8.20 11.98
CA GLN A 143 -0.09 -8.58 12.82
C GLN A 143 1.17 -8.78 11.99
N GLN A 144 1.07 -9.43 10.83
CA GLN A 144 2.19 -9.57 9.90
C GLN A 144 2.74 -8.19 9.48
N LEU A 145 1.86 -7.29 9.06
CA LEU A 145 2.25 -5.93 8.68
C LEU A 145 2.90 -5.19 9.85
N GLN A 146 2.34 -5.30 11.05
CA GLN A 146 2.92 -4.68 12.25
C GLN A 146 4.31 -5.22 12.56
N HIS A 147 4.52 -6.53 12.37
CA HIS A 147 5.81 -7.17 12.57
C HIS A 147 6.85 -6.64 11.58
N PHE A 148 6.62 -6.80 10.28
CA PHE A 148 7.62 -6.46 9.26
C PHE A 148 7.81 -4.95 9.05
N LEU A 149 6.77 -4.13 9.20
CA LEU A 149 6.89 -2.67 9.00
C LEU A 149 7.45 -1.92 10.21
N PHE A 150 7.21 -2.39 11.44
CA PHE A 150 7.45 -1.57 12.63
C PHE A 150 8.25 -2.28 13.74
N SER A 151 8.56 -3.56 13.61
CA SER A 151 9.28 -4.33 14.63
C SER A 151 10.67 -4.76 14.14
N GLY A 152 11.54 -5.11 15.09
CA GLY A 152 12.92 -5.54 14.82
C GLY A 152 13.93 -4.39 14.80
N ASP A 153 15.20 -4.74 14.63
CA ASP A 153 16.31 -3.77 14.67
C ASP A 153 16.38 -2.91 13.39
N MET A 154 15.92 -3.44 12.26
CA MET A 154 15.79 -2.74 10.98
C MET A 154 14.39 -2.95 10.38
N PRO A 155 13.37 -2.23 10.89
CA PRO A 155 12.01 -2.32 10.35
C PRO A 155 11.94 -1.73 8.94
N LEU A 156 11.05 -2.27 8.08
CA LEU A 156 10.89 -1.79 6.70
C LEU A 156 10.50 -0.31 6.59
N CYS A 157 9.87 0.26 7.62
CA CYS A 157 9.57 1.69 7.63
C CYS A 157 10.81 2.59 7.52
N TYR A 158 12.00 2.10 7.91
CA TYR A 158 13.25 2.83 7.76
C TYR A 158 13.66 2.93 6.28
N SER A 159 13.47 1.86 5.51
CA SER A 159 13.73 1.84 4.07
C SER A 159 12.74 2.67 3.24
N LEU A 160 11.58 3.04 3.82
CA LEU A 160 10.56 3.86 3.15
C LEU A 160 10.78 5.37 3.31
N ILE A 161 11.53 5.79 4.33
CA ILE A 161 11.66 7.21 4.74
C ILE A 161 13.11 7.71 4.61
N GLY A 162 14.10 6.82 4.50
CA GLY A 162 15.49 7.19 4.23
C GLY A 162 15.79 7.29 2.74
N ASP A 163 16.49 8.34 2.32
CA ASP A 163 17.18 8.36 1.03
C ASP A 163 18.09 7.14 0.97
N GLY A 164 17.77 6.21 0.07
CA GLY A 164 18.45 4.93 -0.08
C GLY A 164 19.93 5.12 -0.39
N THR A 165 20.74 5.17 0.66
CA THR A 165 22.18 5.03 0.60
C THR A 165 22.53 3.81 1.44
N LYS A 166 22.65 2.68 0.75
CA LYS A 166 23.68 1.70 1.10
C LYS A 166 25.01 2.25 0.57
#